data_AF-A0A9D7T1X6-F1
#
_entry.id   AF-A0A9D7T1X6-F1
#
_cell.length_a   1.000
_cell.length_b   1.000
_cell.length_c   1.000
_cell.angle_alpha   90.00
_cell.angle_beta   90.00
_cell.angle_gamma   90.00
#
_symmetry.space_group_name_H-M   'P 1'
#
loop_
_entity.id
_entity.type
_entity.pdbx_description
1 polymer ?
#
loop_
_entity_poly.entity_id
_entity_poly.type
_entity_poly.pdbx_seq_one_letter_code
_entity_poly.pdbx_strand_id
1 'polypeptide(L)'
;MKIFRTLAAGIISLLAASLTSAQTIVVIASSDSSKVLTIDATSTSQSVPVFQADYYNSPNQRWTLQSAGGGKYYIYNTADGRALESTNTDLNAPLYASDLNWGDTHQMWRFASGYGVADRLITSAFSGLNVNIDIANREGENAPASLGSNDTLRTTWIVVPVHSVPNSGPLTSALGTTTDNADIRLGRVRNALRVGFWAWSEADPQGTAIWCTGFFLPQWDMWVSNITVAAGSRDNYLIDAYALGADYEWHYLSSTSQIFGQRVQPPRQ
;
A
#
# COMPACT_ATOMS: atom_id res chain seq x y z
N MET A 1 17.45 43.41 -38.46
CA MET A 1 18.34 42.24 -38.64
C MET A 1 18.23 41.43 -37.34
N LYS A 2 17.56 40.29 -37.21
CA LYS A 2 17.37 39.14 -38.09
C LYS A 2 15.89 38.80 -38.34
N ILE A 3 15.68 38.11 -39.46
CA ILE A 3 14.45 37.74 -40.19
C ILE A 3 14.21 36.24 -39.98
N PHE A 4 12.94 35.82 -39.80
CA PHE A 4 12.26 34.52 -40.00
C PHE A 4 13.03 33.19 -39.75
N ARG A 5 12.38 32.15 -39.19
CA ARG A 5 11.68 31.12 -40.00
C ARG A 5 10.76 30.24 -39.15
N THR A 6 9.49 30.24 -39.55
CA THR A 6 8.54 29.13 -39.39
C THR A 6 9.04 27.91 -40.16
N LEU A 7 8.95 26.71 -39.59
CA LEU A 7 8.97 25.45 -40.33
C LEU A 7 7.79 24.61 -39.88
N ALA A 8 6.82 24.47 -40.78
CA ALA A 8 5.79 23.46 -40.74
C ALA A 8 6.24 22.22 -41.53
N ALA A 9 5.72 21.07 -41.10
CA ALA A 9 5.49 19.83 -41.84
C ALA A 9 6.67 18.90 -42.20
N GLY A 10 6.48 17.63 -41.83
CA GLY A 10 7.28 16.44 -42.16
C GLY A 10 7.49 15.62 -40.88
N ILE A 11 6.94 14.43 -40.67
CA ILE A 11 6.64 13.31 -41.57
C ILE A 11 5.54 12.44 -40.90
N ILE A 12 4.62 11.93 -41.72
CA ILE A 12 3.63 10.90 -41.37
C ILE A 12 4.33 9.56 -41.12
N SER A 13 3.79 8.80 -40.16
CA SER A 13 4.05 7.38 -39.84
C SER A 13 5.24 7.06 -38.94
N LEU A 14 4.94 6.89 -37.65
CA LEU A 14 5.55 5.80 -36.90
C LEU A 14 4.50 5.15 -35.99
N LEU A 15 4.06 3.98 -36.44
CA LEU A 15 3.30 2.96 -35.74
C LEU A 15 1.98 3.41 -35.10
N ALA A 16 0.90 2.73 -35.50
CA ALA A 16 -0.03 2.21 -34.52
C ALA A 16 0.83 1.50 -33.45
N ALA A 17 1.19 2.23 -32.38
CA ALA A 17 1.65 1.60 -31.17
C ALA A 17 0.47 0.74 -30.76
N SER A 18 0.66 -0.57 -30.95
CA SER A 18 -0.19 -1.60 -30.42
C SER A 18 -0.78 -1.13 -29.10
N LEU A 19 -2.11 -1.11 -28.98
CA LEU A 19 -2.77 -1.12 -27.67
C LEU A 19 -2.49 -2.50 -27.04
N THR A 20 -1.22 -2.80 -26.82
CA THR A 20 -0.79 -3.79 -25.85
C THR A 20 -1.26 -3.22 -24.52
N SER A 21 -2.30 -3.84 -23.96
CA SER A 21 -2.64 -3.75 -22.54
C SER A 21 -1.32 -3.74 -21.77
N ALA A 22 -0.93 -2.59 -21.22
CA ALA A 22 0.30 -2.46 -20.49
C ALA A 22 0.17 -3.33 -19.23
N GLN A 23 0.84 -4.48 -19.24
CA GLN A 23 0.97 -5.31 -18.07
C GLN A 23 1.58 -4.46 -16.96
N THR A 24 0.88 -4.35 -15.84
CA THR A 24 1.37 -3.60 -14.68
C THR A 24 1.70 -4.59 -13.59
N ILE A 25 2.97 -4.65 -13.19
CA ILE A 25 3.40 -5.49 -12.06
C ILE A 25 3.16 -4.70 -10.76
N VAL A 26 2.47 -5.33 -9.81
CA VAL A 26 2.07 -4.74 -8.54
C VAL A 26 2.44 -5.64 -7.36
N VAL A 27 2.54 -5.03 -6.19
CA VAL A 27 2.45 -5.68 -4.89
C VAL A 27 1.07 -5.36 -4.32
N ILE A 28 0.40 -6.35 -3.76
CA ILE A 28 -0.94 -6.22 -3.19
C ILE A 28 -0.81 -6.37 -1.68
N ALA A 29 -0.87 -5.25 -0.95
CA ALA A 29 -0.66 -5.19 0.49
C ALA A 29 -1.99 -5.08 1.24
N SER A 30 -2.15 -5.86 2.31
CA SER A 30 -3.30 -5.79 3.21
C SER A 30 -3.31 -4.44 3.94
N SER A 31 -4.45 -3.75 3.90
CA SER A 31 -4.62 -2.48 4.61
C SER A 31 -4.66 -2.64 6.14
N ASP A 32 -4.89 -3.87 6.65
CA ASP A 32 -4.95 -4.20 8.08
C ASP A 32 -3.54 -4.53 8.63
N SER A 33 -2.85 -5.50 8.00
CA SER A 33 -1.61 -6.09 8.53
C SER A 33 -0.33 -5.56 7.87
N SER A 34 -0.46 -4.82 6.77
CA SER A 34 0.67 -4.41 5.89
C SER A 34 1.53 -5.58 5.36
N LYS A 35 1.00 -6.81 5.39
CA LYS A 35 1.55 -8.00 4.71
C LYS A 35 1.04 -8.05 3.28
N VAL A 36 1.66 -8.86 2.44
CA VAL A 36 1.39 -8.89 1.00
C VAL A 36 0.84 -10.23 0.53
N LEU A 37 -0.05 -10.18 -0.46
CA LEU A 37 -0.61 -11.36 -1.10
C LEU A 37 0.51 -12.17 -1.76
N THR A 38 0.62 -13.43 -1.36
CA THR A 38 1.75 -14.31 -1.64
C THR A 38 1.25 -15.69 -2.04
N ILE A 39 2.00 -16.37 -2.88
CA ILE A 39 1.85 -17.81 -3.13
C ILE A 39 3.11 -18.56 -2.75
N ASP A 40 2.96 -19.86 -2.50
CA ASP A 40 4.08 -20.78 -2.49
C ASP A 40 4.43 -21.20 -3.94
N ALA A 41 5.27 -20.40 -4.59
CA ALA A 41 5.72 -20.66 -5.96
C ALA A 41 6.61 -21.91 -6.09
N THR A 42 6.99 -22.56 -4.98
CA THR A 42 7.70 -23.85 -5.01
C THR A 42 6.76 -25.04 -5.11
N SER A 43 5.46 -24.82 -4.92
CA SER A 43 4.45 -25.87 -4.97
C SER A 43 4.22 -26.42 -6.37
N THR A 44 4.19 -27.76 -6.47
CA THR A 44 3.85 -28.51 -7.69
C THR A 44 2.36 -28.87 -7.77
N SER A 45 1.55 -28.44 -6.79
CA SER A 45 0.10 -28.62 -6.81
C SER A 45 -0.53 -27.83 -7.98
N GLN A 46 -1.63 -28.35 -8.52
CA GLN A 46 -2.45 -27.62 -9.50
C GLN A 46 -3.16 -26.41 -8.87
N SER A 47 -3.50 -26.52 -7.58
CA SER A 47 -4.05 -25.43 -6.79
C SER A 47 -3.05 -25.08 -5.70
N VAL A 48 -2.39 -23.95 -5.87
CA VAL A 48 -1.40 -23.42 -4.93
C VAL A 48 -2.10 -22.54 -3.91
N PRO A 49 -1.89 -22.73 -2.60
CA PRO A 49 -2.47 -21.84 -1.60
C PRO A 49 -2.04 -20.39 -1.79
N VAL A 50 -2.99 -19.47 -1.67
CA VAL A 50 -2.74 -18.02 -1.59
C VAL A 50 -2.85 -17.60 -0.13
N PHE A 51 -1.91 -16.79 0.34
CA PHE A 51 -1.83 -16.35 1.73
C PHE A 51 -1.21 -14.94 1.81
N GLN A 52 -1.17 -14.37 3.01
CA GLN A 52 -0.37 -13.17 3.27
C GLN A 52 0.96 -13.52 3.96
N ALA A 53 2.00 -12.77 3.63
CA ALA A 53 3.30 -12.85 4.28
C ALA A 53 3.96 -11.48 4.34
N ASP A 54 4.96 -11.33 5.21
CA ASP A 54 5.85 -10.16 5.18
C ASP A 54 6.47 -9.98 3.80
N TYR A 55 6.59 -8.73 3.36
CA TYR A 55 7.15 -8.42 2.05
C TYR A 55 8.67 -8.58 2.07
N TYR A 56 9.22 -9.33 1.12
CA TYR A 56 10.66 -9.59 0.96
C TYR A 56 11.12 -9.34 -0.49
N ASN A 57 10.38 -8.51 -1.24
CA ASN A 57 10.65 -8.20 -2.64
C ASN A 57 10.78 -9.43 -3.56
N SER A 58 10.15 -10.56 -3.21
CA SER A 58 10.30 -11.81 -3.95
C SER A 58 9.30 -11.92 -5.10
N PRO A 59 9.63 -12.59 -6.22
CA PRO A 59 8.71 -12.73 -7.36
C PRO A 59 7.36 -13.37 -7.02
N ASN A 60 7.32 -14.25 -6.02
CA ASN A 60 6.09 -14.90 -5.54
C ASN A 60 5.14 -13.95 -4.79
N GLN A 61 5.56 -12.70 -4.55
CA GLN A 61 4.78 -11.63 -3.92
C GLN A 61 4.43 -10.51 -4.90
N ARG A 62 4.79 -10.67 -6.18
CA ARG A 62 4.52 -9.70 -7.24
C ARG A 62 3.54 -10.30 -8.24
N TRP A 63 2.61 -9.47 -8.67
CA TRP A 63 1.47 -9.88 -9.47
C TRP A 63 1.38 -9.01 -10.71
N THR A 64 1.16 -9.62 -11.86
CA THR A 64 0.85 -8.91 -13.10
C THR A 64 -0.64 -8.67 -13.19
N LEU A 65 -1.03 -7.42 -13.39
CA LEU A 65 -2.38 -7.03 -13.75
C LEU A 65 -2.49 -6.90 -15.26
N GLN A 66 -3.40 -7.66 -15.85
CA GLN A 66 -3.71 -7.63 -17.28
C GLN A 66 -5.20 -7.43 -17.49
N SER A 67 -5.58 -6.46 -18.33
CA SER A 67 -6.99 -6.21 -18.61
C SER A 67 -7.65 -7.41 -19.29
N ALA A 68 -8.81 -7.83 -18.77
CA ALA A 68 -9.70 -8.83 -19.35
C ALA A 68 -10.88 -8.18 -20.13
N GLY A 69 -10.88 -6.84 -20.24
CA GLY A 69 -12.00 -6.06 -20.78
C GLY A 69 -13.13 -5.84 -19.75
N GLY A 70 -13.98 -4.85 -20.01
CA GLY A 70 -15.16 -4.57 -19.17
C GLY A 70 -14.85 -4.22 -17.71
N GLY A 71 -13.69 -3.63 -17.44
CA GLY A 71 -13.24 -3.28 -16.08
C GLY A 71 -12.76 -4.48 -15.24
N LYS A 72 -12.54 -5.64 -15.86
CA LYS A 72 -12.00 -6.84 -15.21
C LYS A 72 -10.52 -7.01 -15.51
N TYR A 73 -9.83 -7.74 -14.65
CA TYR A 73 -8.41 -8.03 -14.74
C TYR A 73 -8.11 -9.48 -14.42
N TYR A 74 -7.12 -10.04 -15.12
CA TYR A 74 -6.36 -11.18 -14.62
C TYR A 74 -5.29 -10.68 -13.66
N ILE A 75 -5.09 -11.43 -12.58
CA ILE A 75 -4.06 -11.18 -11.57
C ILE A 75 -3.23 -12.46 -11.50
N TYR A 76 -2.01 -12.46 -12.06
CA TYR A 76 -1.18 -13.67 -12.09
C TYR A 76 0.24 -13.42 -11.61
N ASN A 77 0.80 -14.41 -10.94
CA ASN A 77 2.05 -14.28 -10.21
C ASN A 77 3.25 -14.19 -11.15
N THR A 78 4.26 -13.37 -10.79
CA THR A 78 5.45 -13.22 -11.64
C THR A 78 6.47 -14.36 -11.49
N ALA A 79 6.38 -15.18 -10.44
CA ALA A 79 7.30 -16.29 -10.23
C ALA A 79 7.02 -17.49 -11.14
N ASP A 80 5.74 -17.87 -11.27
CA ASP A 80 5.33 -19.10 -11.94
C ASP A 80 4.20 -18.92 -12.98
N GLY A 81 3.65 -17.71 -13.11
CA GLY A 81 2.60 -17.39 -14.07
C GLY A 81 1.19 -17.82 -13.67
N ARG A 82 1.01 -18.39 -12.46
CA ARG A 82 -0.31 -18.86 -11.99
C ARG A 82 -1.23 -17.69 -11.63
N ALA A 83 -2.50 -17.79 -12.01
CA ALA A 83 -3.52 -16.78 -11.80
C ALA A 83 -4.23 -16.98 -10.46
N LEU A 84 -4.54 -15.86 -9.79
CA LEU A 84 -5.42 -15.84 -8.62
C LEU A 84 -6.82 -16.31 -9.04
N GLU A 85 -7.33 -17.33 -8.36
CA GLU A 85 -8.56 -18.02 -8.72
C GLU A 85 -9.52 -18.13 -7.54
N SER A 86 -10.81 -17.86 -7.81
CA SER A 86 -11.92 -18.12 -6.90
C SER A 86 -12.88 -19.12 -7.53
N THR A 87 -13.07 -20.28 -6.90
CA THR A 87 -13.91 -21.38 -7.41
C THR A 87 -15.21 -21.58 -6.63
N ASN A 88 -15.44 -20.78 -5.59
CA ASN A 88 -16.61 -20.90 -4.71
C ASN A 88 -17.33 -19.54 -4.55
N THR A 89 -18.59 -19.60 -4.17
CA THR A 89 -19.47 -18.49 -3.80
C THR A 89 -19.71 -18.37 -2.29
N ASP A 90 -19.12 -19.26 -1.49
CA ASP A 90 -19.25 -19.27 -0.03
C ASP A 90 -18.28 -18.29 0.65
N LEU A 91 -18.75 -17.67 1.73
CA LEU A 91 -17.90 -16.89 2.62
C LEU A 91 -16.83 -17.77 3.26
N ASN A 92 -15.63 -17.22 3.38
CA ASN A 92 -14.42 -17.85 3.92
C ASN A 92 -13.91 -19.04 3.09
N ALA A 93 -14.44 -19.29 1.90
CA ALA A 93 -13.84 -20.27 1.00
C ALA A 93 -12.40 -19.83 0.63
N PRO A 94 -11.41 -20.75 0.69
CA PRO A 94 -10.02 -20.42 0.42
C PRO A 94 -9.78 -20.00 -1.03
N LEU A 95 -8.81 -19.11 -1.22
CA LEU A 95 -8.32 -18.71 -2.53
C LEU A 95 -7.06 -19.50 -2.90
N TYR A 96 -6.93 -19.77 -4.20
CA TYR A 96 -5.80 -20.49 -4.75
C TYR A 96 -5.23 -19.76 -5.96
N ALA A 97 -4.03 -20.15 -6.36
CA ALA A 97 -3.47 -19.84 -7.66
C ALA A 97 -3.37 -21.10 -8.50
N SER A 98 -3.73 -21.00 -9.77
CA SER A 98 -3.82 -22.11 -10.73
C SER A 98 -3.31 -21.65 -12.11
N ASP A 99 -3.20 -22.56 -13.07
CA ASP A 99 -2.75 -22.20 -14.42
C ASP A 99 -3.67 -21.14 -15.05
N LEU A 100 -3.05 -20.10 -15.62
CA LEU A 100 -3.77 -18.97 -16.22
C LEU A 100 -4.61 -19.43 -17.41
N ASN A 101 -5.92 -19.17 -17.34
CA ASN A 101 -6.92 -19.52 -18.34
C ASN A 101 -7.65 -18.27 -18.85
N TRP A 102 -7.27 -17.79 -20.03
CA TRP A 102 -7.91 -16.64 -20.67
C TRP A 102 -9.36 -16.97 -21.04
N GLY A 103 -10.27 -16.03 -20.76
CA GLY A 103 -11.72 -16.20 -20.83
C GLY A 103 -12.37 -16.72 -19.54
N ASP A 104 -11.62 -17.27 -18.58
CA ASP A 104 -12.22 -17.86 -17.37
C ASP A 104 -12.64 -16.79 -16.36
N THR A 105 -13.91 -16.79 -15.99
CA THR A 105 -14.47 -15.84 -15.00
C THR A 105 -13.99 -16.09 -13.57
N HIS A 106 -13.56 -17.31 -13.23
CA HIS A 106 -13.02 -17.63 -11.91
C HIS A 106 -11.68 -16.94 -11.64
N GLN A 107 -10.99 -16.51 -12.70
CA GLN A 107 -9.69 -15.82 -12.65
C GLN A 107 -9.79 -14.33 -13.02
N MET A 108 -11.01 -13.81 -13.13
CA MET A 108 -11.27 -12.40 -13.41
C MET A 108 -11.66 -11.66 -12.14
N TRP A 109 -11.03 -10.50 -11.94
CA TRP A 109 -11.20 -9.68 -10.76
C TRP A 109 -11.54 -8.24 -11.14
N ARG A 110 -12.33 -7.55 -10.29
CA ARG A 110 -12.62 -6.13 -10.42
C ARG A 110 -11.98 -5.38 -9.26
N PHE A 111 -11.51 -4.17 -9.54
CA PHE A 111 -11.05 -3.24 -8.51
C PHE A 111 -12.14 -2.20 -8.26
N ALA A 112 -12.56 -2.05 -7.01
CA ALA A 112 -13.42 -0.96 -6.57
C ALA A 112 -12.71 -0.16 -5.47
N SER A 113 -13.18 1.05 -5.20
CA SER A 113 -12.73 1.82 -4.04
C SER A 113 -13.06 1.05 -2.76
N GLY A 114 -12.06 0.92 -1.87
CA GLY A 114 -12.27 0.53 -0.49
C GLY A 114 -12.79 1.69 0.35
N TYR A 115 -12.42 1.71 1.62
CA TYR A 115 -12.83 2.79 2.54
C TYR A 115 -12.01 4.06 2.33
N GLY A 116 -10.74 3.92 1.94
CA GLY A 116 -9.82 5.02 1.64
C GLY A 116 -9.52 5.17 0.14
N VAL A 117 -8.91 6.29 -0.24
CA VAL A 117 -8.63 6.56 -1.67
C VAL A 117 -7.42 5.79 -2.21
N ALA A 118 -6.47 5.36 -1.36
CA ALA A 118 -5.45 4.36 -1.74
C ALA A 118 -5.97 2.91 -1.68
N ASP A 119 -7.08 2.71 -0.97
CA ASP A 119 -7.59 1.41 -0.57
C ASP A 119 -8.52 0.80 -1.63
N ARG A 120 -8.44 -0.51 -1.85
CA ARG A 120 -9.17 -1.20 -2.92
C ARG A 120 -9.87 -2.44 -2.40
N LEU A 121 -11.08 -2.67 -2.88
CA LEU A 121 -11.69 -4.00 -2.89
C LEU A 121 -11.24 -4.72 -4.17
N ILE A 122 -10.82 -5.99 -4.02
CA ILE A 122 -10.49 -6.88 -5.14
C ILE A 122 -11.59 -7.94 -5.21
N THR A 123 -12.54 -7.75 -6.11
CA THR A 123 -13.81 -8.50 -6.15
C THR A 123 -13.79 -9.54 -7.26
N SER A 124 -14.08 -10.79 -6.93
CA SER A 124 -14.23 -11.87 -7.90
C SER A 124 -15.34 -11.54 -8.90
N ALA A 125 -15.05 -11.66 -10.19
CA ALA A 125 -16.06 -11.50 -11.23
C ALA A 125 -17.02 -12.70 -11.32
N PHE A 126 -16.66 -13.82 -10.70
CA PHE A 126 -17.46 -15.04 -10.61
C PHE A 126 -18.44 -14.98 -9.44
N SER A 127 -17.95 -14.80 -8.22
CA SER A 127 -18.78 -14.87 -7.01
C SER A 127 -19.30 -13.53 -6.51
N GLY A 128 -18.65 -12.42 -6.89
CA GLY A 128 -18.93 -11.10 -6.32
C GLY A 128 -18.39 -10.90 -4.90
N LEU A 129 -17.65 -11.87 -4.36
CA LEU A 129 -16.97 -11.78 -3.07
C LEU A 129 -15.55 -11.22 -3.23
N ASN A 130 -14.99 -10.66 -2.17
CA ASN A 130 -13.68 -10.02 -2.19
C ASN A 130 -12.56 -10.95 -1.73
N VAL A 131 -11.34 -10.65 -2.19
CA VAL A 131 -10.13 -11.17 -1.55
C VAL A 131 -10.09 -10.69 -0.10
N ASN A 132 -10.02 -11.64 0.81
CA ASN A 132 -10.06 -11.45 2.25
C ASN A 132 -8.88 -12.18 2.91
N ILE A 133 -8.47 -11.74 4.09
CA ILE A 133 -7.62 -12.52 5.00
C ILE A 133 -8.45 -13.01 6.18
N ASP A 134 -8.30 -14.30 6.53
CA ASP A 134 -9.01 -14.90 7.66
C ASP A 134 -8.72 -14.16 8.99
N ILE A 135 -9.78 -13.79 9.69
CA ILE A 135 -9.76 -13.05 10.96
C ILE A 135 -8.95 -13.75 12.04
N ALA A 136 -8.96 -15.09 12.08
CA ALA A 136 -8.29 -15.83 13.15
C ALA A 136 -6.77 -15.64 13.12
N ASN A 137 -6.21 -15.35 11.93
CA ASN A 137 -4.76 -15.35 11.69
C ASN A 137 -4.26 -14.07 11.01
N ARG A 138 -5.05 -12.98 11.02
CA ARG A 138 -4.77 -11.77 10.23
C ARG A 138 -3.44 -11.07 10.49
N GLU A 139 -2.77 -11.30 11.61
CA GLU A 139 -1.41 -10.78 11.87
C GLU A 139 -0.31 -11.80 11.60
N GLY A 140 -0.68 -13.08 11.45
CA GLY A 140 0.23 -14.19 11.28
C GLY A 140 0.84 -14.25 9.88
N GLU A 141 2.08 -14.72 9.83
CA GLU A 141 2.69 -15.19 8.59
C GLU A 141 1.90 -16.38 8.03
N ASN A 142 1.78 -16.43 6.71
CA ASN A 142 1.10 -17.49 5.97
C ASN A 142 -0.40 -17.64 6.28
N ALA A 143 -1.06 -16.59 6.77
CA ALA A 143 -2.51 -16.62 6.95
C ALA A 143 -3.21 -16.75 5.59
N PRO A 144 -4.14 -17.72 5.43
CA PRO A 144 -4.74 -18.00 4.14
C PRO A 144 -5.63 -16.85 3.66
N ALA A 145 -5.55 -16.58 2.36
CA ALA A 145 -6.51 -15.72 1.69
C ALA A 145 -7.80 -16.51 1.41
N SER A 146 -8.93 -15.82 1.53
CA SER A 146 -10.26 -16.39 1.36
C SER A 146 -11.21 -15.40 0.70
N LEU A 147 -12.45 -15.83 0.47
CA LEU A 147 -13.53 -14.97 -0.01
C LEU A 147 -14.28 -14.30 1.16
N GLY A 148 -14.51 -12.99 1.09
CA GLY A 148 -15.21 -12.23 2.13
C GLY A 148 -16.26 -11.24 1.59
N SER A 149 -17.10 -10.73 2.50
CA SER A 149 -18.11 -9.69 2.24
C SER A 149 -17.52 -8.27 2.20
N ASN A 150 -18.28 -7.30 1.69
CA ASN A 150 -17.87 -5.90 1.47
C ASN A 150 -17.71 -5.02 2.74
N ASP A 151 -17.50 -5.57 3.95
CA ASP A 151 -17.78 -4.83 5.20
C ASP A 151 -16.64 -4.72 6.21
N THR A 152 -15.39 -5.11 5.88
CA THR A 152 -14.28 -4.98 6.83
C THR A 152 -12.96 -4.57 6.17
N LEU A 153 -12.07 -3.93 6.95
CA LEU A 153 -10.68 -3.62 6.55
C LEU A 153 -9.91 -4.85 6.03
N ARG A 154 -10.35 -6.06 6.39
CA ARG A 154 -9.76 -7.35 5.99
C ARG A 154 -9.92 -7.69 4.52
N THR A 155 -10.88 -7.03 3.87
CA THR A 155 -11.15 -7.20 2.43
C THR A 155 -10.52 -6.10 1.58
N THR A 156 -9.75 -5.23 2.22
CA THR A 156 -9.24 -4.02 1.61
C THR A 156 -7.73 -4.06 1.47
N TRP A 157 -7.26 -3.59 0.32
CA TRP A 157 -5.89 -3.78 -0.16
C TRP A 157 -5.33 -2.49 -0.76
N ILE A 158 -4.06 -2.22 -0.50
CA ILE A 158 -3.27 -1.21 -1.20
C ILE A 158 -2.55 -1.90 -2.36
N VAL A 159 -2.79 -1.44 -3.59
CA VAL A 159 -2.19 -2.00 -4.80
C VAL A 159 -1.08 -1.06 -5.27
N VAL A 160 0.17 -1.47 -5.12
CA VAL A 160 1.36 -0.65 -5.36
C VAL A 160 2.12 -1.13 -6.60
N PRO A 161 2.26 -0.32 -7.66
CA PRO A 161 3.12 -0.68 -8.80
C PRO A 161 4.60 -0.82 -8.40
N VAL A 162 5.29 -1.86 -8.85
CA VAL A 162 6.69 -2.15 -8.45
C VAL A 162 7.72 -1.10 -8.88
N HIS A 163 7.38 -0.28 -9.87
CA HIS A 163 8.25 0.81 -10.36
C HIS A 163 7.75 2.19 -9.94
N SER A 164 6.91 2.25 -8.90
CA SER A 164 6.40 3.50 -8.36
C SER A 164 7.19 3.95 -7.13
N VAL A 165 7.34 5.26 -6.98
CA VAL A 165 8.00 5.87 -5.83
C VAL A 165 6.92 6.33 -4.83
N PRO A 166 7.11 6.05 -3.53
CA PRO A 166 6.24 6.58 -2.48
C PRO A 166 6.10 8.11 -2.55
N ASN A 167 4.90 8.62 -2.27
CA ASN A 167 4.67 10.05 -2.10
C ASN A 167 3.53 10.28 -1.10
N SER A 168 3.38 11.52 -0.62
CA SER A 168 2.39 11.86 0.40
C SER A 168 1.91 13.31 0.31
N GLY A 169 0.82 13.60 1.02
CA GLY A 169 0.47 14.98 1.40
C GLY A 169 1.36 15.48 2.54
N PRO A 170 1.12 16.71 3.05
CA PRO A 170 1.91 17.24 4.14
C PRO A 170 1.79 16.38 5.41
N LEU A 171 2.92 16.16 6.08
CA LEU A 171 2.95 15.56 7.41
C LEU A 171 2.32 16.51 8.42
N THR A 172 1.46 15.98 9.29
CA THR A 172 0.82 16.73 10.36
C THR A 172 0.97 16.00 11.69
N SER A 173 1.00 16.74 12.79
CA SER A 173 1.04 16.20 14.14
C SER A 173 0.03 16.94 15.01
N ALA A 174 -0.67 16.22 15.89
CA ALA A 174 -1.59 16.80 16.85
C ALA A 174 -1.25 16.28 18.26
N LEU A 175 -1.15 17.19 19.23
CA LEU A 175 -0.95 16.82 20.63
C LEU A 175 -2.27 16.36 21.25
N GLY A 176 -2.23 15.26 22.00
CA GLY A 176 -3.31 14.93 22.93
C GLY A 176 -3.34 15.96 24.07
N THR A 177 -4.52 16.49 24.40
CA THR A 177 -4.64 17.57 25.39
C THR A 177 -4.52 17.12 26.85
N THR A 178 -4.28 15.82 27.10
CA THR A 178 -4.39 15.22 28.45
C THR A 178 -3.31 14.21 28.81
N THR A 179 -2.40 13.85 27.90
CA THR A 179 -1.32 12.89 28.14
C THR A 179 -0.07 13.35 27.40
N ASP A 180 1.11 12.92 27.84
CA ASP A 180 2.39 13.12 27.14
C ASP A 180 2.48 12.28 25.83
N ASN A 181 1.36 12.13 25.13
CA ASN A 181 1.24 11.41 23.88
C ASN A 181 0.96 12.38 22.73
N ALA A 182 1.73 12.25 21.65
CA ALA A 182 1.46 12.96 20.40
C ALA A 182 0.93 11.98 19.34
N ASP A 183 -0.16 12.37 18.68
CA ASP A 183 -0.67 11.69 17.49
C ASP A 183 0.06 12.21 16.26
N ILE A 184 0.69 11.29 15.54
CA ILE A 184 1.39 11.54 14.29
C ILE A 184 0.46 11.12 13.16
N ARG A 185 0.31 11.98 12.14
CA ARG A 185 -0.70 11.82 11.10
C ARG A 185 -0.16 12.22 9.74
N LEU A 186 -0.09 11.26 8.82
CA LEU A 186 0.31 11.49 7.43
C LEU A 186 -0.78 11.08 6.47
N GLY A 187 -1.39 12.06 5.80
CA GLY A 187 -2.46 11.85 4.84
C GLY A 187 -1.99 11.73 3.40
N ARG A 188 -2.86 11.19 2.54
CA ARG A 188 -2.68 11.14 1.07
C ARG A 188 -1.42 10.39 0.63
N VAL A 189 -0.99 9.40 1.40
CA VAL A 189 0.15 8.55 1.04
C VAL A 189 -0.24 7.65 -0.15
N ARG A 190 0.63 7.57 -1.14
CA ARG A 190 0.48 6.70 -2.31
C ARG A 190 1.76 5.91 -2.53
N ASN A 191 1.62 4.77 -3.23
CA ASN A 191 2.72 3.93 -3.65
C ASN A 191 3.60 3.42 -2.49
N ALA A 192 3.02 3.27 -1.30
CA ALA A 192 3.71 2.82 -0.09
C ALA A 192 3.06 1.53 0.40
N LEU A 193 3.90 0.58 0.81
CA LEU A 193 3.48 -0.66 1.45
C LEU A 193 3.32 -0.47 2.97
N ARG A 194 4.19 0.36 3.55
CA ARG A 194 4.21 0.70 4.98
C ARG A 194 4.62 2.15 5.15
N VAL A 195 4.19 2.77 6.24
CA VAL A 195 4.70 4.08 6.67
C VAL A 195 5.28 3.93 8.07
N GLY A 196 6.40 4.59 8.31
CA GLY A 196 7.06 4.66 9.59
C GLY A 196 7.45 6.09 9.91
N PHE A 197 7.60 6.35 11.20
CA PHE A 197 7.94 7.66 11.73
C PHE A 197 9.19 7.53 12.58
N TRP A 198 10.16 8.39 12.34
CA TRP A 198 11.34 8.53 13.18
C TRP A 198 11.19 9.80 14.00
N ALA A 199 11.18 9.68 15.32
CA ALA A 199 10.95 10.79 16.23
C ALA A 199 12.12 10.93 17.21
N TRP A 200 12.56 12.16 17.49
CA TRP A 200 13.67 12.41 18.41
C TRP A 200 13.56 13.79 19.07
N SER A 201 14.17 13.95 20.24
CA SER A 201 14.31 15.22 20.96
C SER A 201 15.37 16.09 20.29
N GLU A 202 15.11 17.40 20.13
CA GLU A 202 16.13 18.38 19.71
C GLU A 202 17.26 18.50 20.75
N ALA A 203 16.98 18.29 22.03
CA ALA A 203 17.95 18.45 23.12
C ALA A 203 18.88 17.24 23.28
N ASP A 204 18.39 16.04 22.95
CA ASP A 204 19.19 14.81 22.94
C ASP A 204 18.77 13.89 21.77
N PRO A 205 19.22 14.20 20.53
CA PRO A 205 18.80 13.45 19.35
C PRO A 205 19.20 11.97 19.36
N GLN A 206 20.34 11.62 19.98
CA GLN A 206 20.85 10.26 19.96
C GLN A 206 20.29 9.39 21.10
N GLY A 207 19.99 9.98 22.26
CA GLY A 207 19.44 9.25 23.41
C GLY A 207 17.93 9.01 23.37
N THR A 208 17.21 9.68 22.45
CA THR A 208 15.73 9.70 22.45
C THR A 208 15.09 9.27 21.14
N ALA A 209 15.88 8.84 20.15
CA ALA A 209 15.35 8.49 18.84
C ALA A 209 14.51 7.20 18.91
N ILE A 210 13.27 7.28 18.42
CA ILE A 210 12.29 6.20 18.46
C ILE A 210 11.72 6.00 17.06
N TRP A 211 11.70 4.74 16.61
CA TRP A 211 10.95 4.33 15.42
C TRP A 211 9.54 3.94 15.82
N CYS A 212 8.55 4.51 15.12
CA CYS A 212 7.15 4.16 15.30
C CYS A 212 6.57 3.65 13.97
N THR A 213 6.01 2.44 13.99
CA THR A 213 5.30 1.88 12.84
C THR A 213 3.94 2.54 12.69
N GLY A 214 3.62 3.01 11.49
CA GLY A 214 2.33 3.58 11.18
C GLY A 214 1.26 2.52 10.93
N PHE A 215 0.02 2.83 11.30
CA PHE A 215 -1.17 2.07 11.02
C PHE A 215 -2.00 2.83 9.97
N PHE A 216 -2.44 2.15 8.92
CA PHE A 216 -3.28 2.79 7.92
C PHE A 216 -4.74 2.82 8.40
N LEU A 217 -5.36 3.99 8.32
CA LEU A 217 -6.77 4.22 8.64
C LEU A 217 -7.50 4.64 7.35
N PRO A 218 -8.09 3.68 6.62
CA PRO A 218 -8.70 3.93 5.32
C PRO A 218 -9.79 5.00 5.34
N GLN A 219 -10.63 5.02 6.37
CA GLN A 219 -11.74 5.99 6.51
C GLN A 219 -11.28 7.46 6.50
N TRP A 220 -10.01 7.71 6.79
CA TRP A 220 -9.40 9.05 6.75
C TRP A 220 -8.31 9.18 5.69
N ASP A 221 -7.99 8.12 4.94
CA ASP A 221 -6.84 8.04 4.01
C ASP A 221 -5.53 8.51 4.66
N MET A 222 -5.28 8.00 5.87
CA MET A 222 -4.19 8.47 6.72
C MET A 222 -3.42 7.31 7.33
N TRP A 223 -2.11 7.47 7.36
CA TRP A 223 -1.23 6.69 8.22
C TRP A 223 -1.08 7.42 9.54
N VAL A 224 -1.24 6.70 10.64
CA VAL A 224 -1.14 7.28 11.98
C VAL A 224 -0.21 6.49 12.86
N SER A 225 0.40 7.15 13.82
CA SER A 225 1.13 6.51 14.91
C SER A 225 0.97 7.34 16.18
N ASN A 226 1.22 6.73 17.34
CA ASN A 226 1.32 7.45 18.60
C ASN A 226 2.76 7.36 19.13
N ILE A 227 3.23 8.45 19.72
CA ILE A 227 4.48 8.46 20.49
C ILE A 227 4.19 8.92 21.91
N THR A 228 4.66 8.16 22.88
CA THR A 228 4.76 8.61 24.27
C THR A 228 6.09 9.30 24.45
N VAL A 229 6.06 10.59 24.78
CA VAL A 229 7.26 11.35 25.15
C VAL A 229 7.38 11.40 26.68
N ALA A 230 8.58 11.64 27.18
CA ALA A 230 8.79 11.72 28.63
C ALA A 230 8.10 12.96 29.21
N ALA A 231 7.24 12.73 30.21
CA ALA A 231 6.52 13.75 30.96
C ALA A 231 7.47 14.82 31.52
N GLY A 232 7.19 16.10 31.23
CA GLY A 232 7.96 17.23 31.77
C GLY A 232 9.26 17.57 31.06
N SER A 233 9.59 16.91 29.94
CA SER A 233 10.65 17.40 29.04
C SER A 233 10.20 18.75 28.46
N ARG A 234 11.02 19.80 28.64
CA ARG A 234 10.83 21.10 27.97
C ARG A 234 11.35 21.06 26.53
N ASP A 235 11.55 19.85 25.99
CA ASP A 235 12.32 19.62 24.78
C ASP A 235 11.36 19.46 23.60
N ASN A 236 11.69 20.15 22.52
CA ASN A 236 10.96 20.03 21.28
C ASN A 236 11.30 18.67 20.64
N TYR A 237 10.29 17.98 20.10
CA TYR A 237 10.51 16.78 19.30
C TYR A 237 10.33 17.09 17.81
N LEU A 238 11.19 16.49 17.00
CA LEU A 238 11.11 16.46 15.54
C LEU A 238 10.66 15.08 15.08
N ILE A 239 9.98 15.05 13.93
CA ILE A 239 9.55 13.81 13.30
C ILE A 239 9.80 13.87 11.81
N ASP A 240 10.40 12.81 11.31
CA ASP A 240 10.46 12.46 9.90
C ASP A 240 9.50 11.31 9.62
N ALA A 241 8.81 11.38 8.48
CA ALA A 241 8.03 10.29 7.94
C ALA A 241 8.75 9.62 6.78
N TYR A 242 8.71 8.29 6.77
CA TYR A 242 9.26 7.44 5.73
C TYR A 242 8.20 6.45 5.23
N ALA A 243 8.33 5.99 3.99
CA ALA A 243 7.51 4.92 3.44
C ALA A 243 8.35 3.80 2.84
N LEU A 244 7.95 2.55 3.08
CA LEU A 244 8.51 1.39 2.40
C LEU A 244 7.90 1.29 1.01
N GLY A 245 8.74 1.39 -0.03
CA GLY A 245 8.33 1.22 -1.42
C GLY A 245 8.24 -0.24 -1.84
N ALA A 246 7.66 -0.48 -3.01
CA ALA A 246 7.67 -1.79 -3.67
C ALA A 246 9.03 -2.14 -4.33
N ASP A 247 10.04 -1.30 -4.11
CA ASP A 247 11.46 -1.58 -4.35
C ASP A 247 12.16 -2.18 -3.12
N TYR A 248 11.44 -2.28 -1.98
CA TYR A 248 11.93 -2.75 -0.69
C TYR A 248 12.88 -1.78 0.02
N GLU A 249 12.85 -0.50 -0.37
CA GLU A 249 13.62 0.56 0.25
C GLU A 249 12.71 1.53 1.02
N TRP A 250 13.25 2.16 2.07
CA TRP A 250 12.56 3.23 2.79
C TRP A 250 12.86 4.58 2.14
N HIS A 251 11.79 5.30 1.78
CA HIS A 251 11.85 6.61 1.14
C HIS A 251 11.43 7.69 2.12
N TYR A 252 12.21 8.76 2.22
CA TYR A 252 11.84 9.95 2.97
C TYR A 252 10.63 10.64 2.31
N LEU A 253 9.67 11.06 3.13
CA LEU A 253 8.46 11.73 2.67
C LEU A 253 8.41 13.20 3.06
N SER A 254 8.47 13.49 4.36
CA SER A 254 8.31 14.83 4.92
C SER A 254 8.72 14.85 6.38
N SER A 255 8.99 16.04 6.92
CA SER A 255 9.16 16.28 8.35
C SER A 255 8.07 17.21 8.91
N THR A 256 7.91 17.23 10.23
CA THR A 256 7.13 18.25 10.95
C THR A 256 8.04 19.30 11.59
N SER A 257 7.53 20.51 11.79
CA SER A 257 8.19 21.55 12.59
C SER A 257 7.68 21.49 14.04
N GLN A 258 8.49 20.94 14.95
CA GLN A 258 8.36 20.99 16.42
C GLN A 258 7.00 20.59 17.01
N ILE A 259 6.99 19.48 17.77
CA ILE A 259 5.76 18.97 18.41
C ILE A 259 5.58 19.53 19.83
N PHE A 260 6.66 19.96 20.48
CA PHE A 260 6.64 20.60 21.79
C PHE A 260 7.27 21.97 21.68
N GLY A 261 6.80 22.91 22.49
CA GLY A 261 7.22 24.30 22.47
C GLY A 261 6.08 25.18 22.98
N GLN A 262 6.01 25.42 24.30
CA GLN A 262 5.37 26.67 24.72
C GLN A 262 6.20 27.79 24.09
N ARG A 263 5.60 28.59 23.20
CA ARG A 263 6.18 29.88 22.81
C ARG A 263 6.22 30.76 24.07
N VAL A 264 7.30 30.68 24.84
CA VAL A 264 7.61 31.70 25.82
C VAL A 264 8.16 32.88 25.03
N GLN A 265 7.37 33.94 24.89
CA GLN A 265 7.89 35.20 24.38
C GLN A 265 8.99 35.71 25.35
N PRO A 266 10.09 36.28 24.85
CA PRO A 266 11.10 36.86 25.72
C PRO A 266 10.45 37.94 26.61
N PRO A 267 10.86 38.09 27.88
CA PRO A 267 10.39 39.18 28.71
C PRO A 267 10.67 40.49 27.98
N ARG A 268 9.66 41.35 27.84
CA ARG A 268 9.88 42.73 27.39
C ARG A 268 10.84 43.37 28.41
N GLN A 269 11.96 43.91 27.90
CA GLN A 269 12.92 44.67 28.69
C GLN A 269 12.25 45.83 29.41
#